data_AF-A0AAU4GQI8-F1
#
_entry.id   AF-A0AAU4GQI8-F1
#
_cell.length_a   1.000
_cell.length_b   1.000
_cell.length_c   1.000
_cell.angle_alpha   90.00
_cell.angle_beta   90.00
_cell.angle_gamma   90.00
#
_symmetry.space_group_name_H-M   'P 1'
#
loop_
_entity.id
_entity.type
_entity.pdbx_description
1 polymer ?
#
loop_
_entity_poly.entity_id
_entity_poly.type
_entity_poly.pdbx_seq_one_letter_code
_entity_poly.pdbx_strand_id
1 'polypeptide(L)'
;MNWWIAAGISVLAWGVLLAVARPLLARSREPAAAAERWRWPIRGRRLVFVGCGVLSTVPLFLSAANAPDSPDAKSPTTTAVAQAGAEQPADVPAILALARRYVEEGKADQAIDQYVAVLRIDGRNTEALASMGYLLNLAGRPEDGLWAVDEALRLDSGYAEAKYFRGAILITGLDRGPEGAASLREYLAGEPDGNHREDALKLLDLAGQGP
;
A
#
# COMPACT_ATOMS: atom_id res chain seq x y z
N MET A 1 -62.45 55.47 22.08
CA MET A 1 -62.74 54.82 23.37
C MET A 1 -61.45 54.14 23.82
N ASN A 2 -60.65 54.83 24.64
CA ASN A 2 -59.36 54.35 25.16
C ASN A 2 -59.62 53.54 26.43
N TRP A 3 -59.15 52.30 26.49
CA TRP A 3 -58.90 51.61 27.75
C TRP A 3 -57.39 51.56 27.99
N TRP A 4 -57.01 52.28 29.04
CA TRP A 4 -55.70 52.45 29.63
C TRP A 4 -55.18 51.10 30.16
N ILE A 5 -53.91 50.76 29.92
CA ILE A 5 -52.80 50.81 30.90
C ILE A 5 -53.15 50.12 32.23
N ALA A 6 -52.66 48.89 32.42
CA ALA A 6 -51.99 48.43 33.64
C ALA A 6 -51.66 46.94 33.55
N ALA A 7 -50.39 46.60 33.32
CA ALA A 7 -49.61 45.71 34.18
C ALA A 7 -48.38 45.18 33.43
N GLY A 8 -47.19 45.45 33.98
CA GLY A 8 -46.12 44.46 33.93
C GLY A 8 -44.92 44.74 33.03
N ILE A 9 -44.45 45.99 32.94
CA ILE A 9 -43.04 46.25 32.64
C ILE A 9 -42.23 45.84 33.88
N SER A 10 -41.66 44.64 33.85
CA SER A 10 -40.58 44.25 34.76
C SER A 10 -39.52 43.49 33.97
N VAL A 11 -38.31 44.04 34.03
CA VAL A 11 -37.03 43.47 33.59
C VAL A 11 -36.71 43.63 32.09
N LEU A 12 -36.62 44.89 31.65
CA LEU A 12 -35.44 45.29 30.88
C LEU A 12 -34.35 45.67 31.87
N ALA A 13 -33.10 45.53 31.44
CA ALA A 13 -31.88 45.91 32.14
C ALA A 13 -31.42 44.91 33.20
N TRP A 14 -30.68 43.90 32.74
CA TRP A 14 -29.33 43.56 33.22
C TRP A 14 -28.71 42.72 32.09
N GLY A 15 -27.67 43.23 31.43
CA GLY A 15 -26.93 42.45 30.42
C GLY A 15 -26.63 43.13 29.09
N VAL A 16 -26.87 44.44 28.94
CA VAL A 16 -26.07 45.24 27.99
C VAL A 16 -24.73 45.49 28.67
N LEU A 17 -23.77 44.57 28.54
CA LEU A 17 -22.33 44.80 28.76
C LEU A 17 -21.53 43.53 28.47
N LEU A 18 -21.32 43.24 27.18
CA LEU A 18 -20.23 42.47 26.54
C LEU A 18 -20.56 42.52 25.03
N ALA A 19 -20.63 43.67 24.36
CA ALA A 19 -19.55 44.60 24.04
C ALA A 19 -18.27 43.89 23.54
N VAL A 20 -18.01 44.11 22.25
CA VAL A 20 -16.73 44.08 21.52
C VAL A 20 -16.43 42.83 20.68
N ALA A 21 -16.15 43.08 19.40
CA ALA A 21 -15.57 42.22 18.35
C ALA A 21 -16.51 41.54 17.33
N ARG A 22 -17.17 42.41 16.54
CA ARG A 22 -17.01 42.58 15.07
C ARG A 22 -17.08 41.33 14.13
N PRO A 23 -17.92 41.38 13.07
CA PRO A 23 -18.06 40.33 12.06
C PRO A 23 -17.09 40.49 10.86
N LEU A 24 -17.06 39.45 10.01
CA LEU A 24 -16.52 39.32 8.63
C LEU A 24 -15.04 38.95 8.45
N LEU A 25 -14.76 37.66 8.23
CA LEU A 25 -14.32 37.07 6.93
C LEU A 25 -13.69 35.68 7.12
N ALA A 26 -14.24 34.70 6.40
CA ALA A 26 -13.56 33.60 5.70
C ALA A 26 -12.35 32.89 6.34
N ARG A 27 -12.51 31.59 6.68
CA ARG A 27 -11.74 30.49 6.05
C ARG A 27 -12.20 29.09 6.48
N SER A 28 -12.47 28.28 5.45
CA SER A 28 -12.22 26.82 5.33
C SER A 28 -12.82 25.86 6.36
N ARG A 29 -13.92 25.17 5.98
CA ARG A 29 -14.04 23.70 6.06
C ARG A 29 -14.96 23.22 4.93
N GLU A 30 -14.38 22.67 3.88
CA GLU A 30 -15.13 21.86 2.92
C GLU A 30 -15.43 20.47 3.53
N PRO A 31 -16.58 19.87 3.20
CA PRO A 31 -16.91 18.49 3.56
C PRO A 31 -16.24 17.49 2.60
N ALA A 32 -15.53 16.52 3.15
CA ALA A 32 -14.91 15.43 2.40
C ALA A 32 -15.97 14.42 1.91
N ALA A 33 -16.22 14.40 0.60
CA ALA A 33 -16.87 13.32 -0.13
C ALA A 33 -16.36 13.30 -1.60
N ALA A 34 -16.38 12.11 -2.21
CA ALA A 34 -15.92 11.72 -3.57
C ALA A 34 -14.44 11.26 -3.61
N ALA A 35 -14.10 9.97 -3.66
CA ALA A 35 -14.45 8.94 -4.65
C ALA A 35 -13.99 9.27 -6.09
N GLU A 36 -13.04 8.47 -6.57
CA GLU A 36 -12.60 8.24 -7.96
C GLU A 36 -12.09 9.41 -8.80
N ARG A 37 -10.77 9.52 -9.02
CA ARG A 37 -10.22 9.92 -10.34
C ARG A 37 -8.69 9.77 -10.53
N TRP A 38 -8.14 8.56 -10.47
CA TRP A 38 -6.80 8.31 -11.05
C TRP A 38 -6.93 7.59 -12.40
N ARG A 39 -7.14 8.39 -13.46
CA ARG A 39 -7.00 7.95 -14.87
C ARG A 39 -5.84 8.72 -15.48
N TRP A 40 -4.77 8.03 -15.84
CA TRP A 40 -3.68 8.61 -16.63
C TRP A 40 -4.11 8.82 -18.11
N PRO A 41 -3.77 9.95 -18.74
CA PRO A 41 -4.17 10.30 -20.13
C PRO A 41 -3.22 9.62 -21.13
N ILE A 42 -3.49 9.46 -22.43
CA ILE A 42 -3.69 10.48 -23.48
C ILE A 42 -4.14 9.77 -24.77
N ARG A 43 -5.19 10.28 -25.43
CA ARG A 43 -5.32 10.22 -26.90
C ARG A 43 -6.29 11.28 -27.40
N GLY A 44 -5.77 12.14 -28.26
CA GLY A 44 -6.53 12.75 -29.34
C GLY A 44 -7.31 14.03 -29.03
N ARG A 45 -6.82 15.11 -29.64
CA ARG A 45 -7.60 16.14 -30.35
C ARG A 45 -7.86 17.46 -29.61
N ARG A 46 -6.92 18.38 -29.90
CA ARG A 46 -7.08 19.80 -30.29
C ARG A 46 -8.25 20.56 -29.67
N LEU A 47 -7.92 21.51 -28.79
CA LEU A 47 -8.70 22.74 -28.59
C LEU A 47 -7.76 23.93 -28.35
N VAL A 48 -7.73 24.77 -29.39
CA VAL A 48 -7.53 26.21 -29.49
C VAL A 48 -7.05 26.94 -28.22
N PHE A 49 -5.83 27.50 -28.32
CA PHE A 49 -5.34 28.58 -27.46
C PHE A 49 -6.13 29.87 -27.74
N VAL A 50 -6.80 30.41 -26.73
CA VAL A 50 -7.20 31.83 -26.71
C VAL A 50 -6.14 32.57 -25.89
N GLY A 51 -5.38 33.42 -26.56
CA GLY A 51 -4.32 34.22 -25.95
C GLY A 51 -4.86 35.33 -25.07
N CYS A 52 -4.08 35.67 -24.05
CA CYS A 52 -4.12 36.99 -23.45
C CYS A 52 -2.66 37.40 -23.19
N GLY A 53 -2.18 38.32 -24.01
CA GLY A 53 -0.84 38.86 -23.91
C GLY A 53 -0.71 39.80 -22.72
N VAL A 54 0.45 39.73 -22.06
CA VAL A 54 0.99 40.87 -21.32
C VAL A 54 2.47 40.96 -21.67
N LEU A 55 2.77 41.91 -22.56
CA LEU A 55 4.09 42.51 -22.71
C LEU A 55 4.44 43.26 -21.42
N SER A 56 5.63 43.04 -20.86
CA SER A 56 6.52 44.14 -20.44
C SER A 56 7.89 43.64 -19.96
N THR A 57 8.88 43.94 -20.81
CA THR A 57 10.24 44.42 -20.51
C THR A 57 11.18 43.59 -19.63
N VAL A 58 12.19 43.02 -20.31
CA VAL A 58 13.49 42.58 -19.79
C VAL A 58 14.35 43.80 -19.41
N PRO A 59 15.06 43.76 -18.28
CA PRO A 59 16.37 44.39 -18.19
C PRO A 59 17.47 43.34 -18.04
N LEU A 60 18.34 43.33 -19.04
CA LEU A 60 19.67 42.75 -18.99
C LEU A 60 20.49 43.57 -17.98
N PHE A 61 20.93 42.99 -16.88
CA PHE A 61 22.04 43.54 -16.11
C PHE A 61 23.08 42.45 -15.86
N LEU A 62 24.11 42.53 -16.69
CA LEU A 62 25.40 41.89 -16.53
C LEU A 62 26.21 42.76 -15.56
N SER A 63 26.68 42.24 -14.43
CA SER A 63 27.91 42.72 -13.79
C SER A 63 28.42 41.78 -12.70
N ALA A 64 29.75 41.68 -12.68
CA ALA A 64 30.60 40.76 -11.96
C ALA A 64 30.77 41.08 -10.46
N ALA A 65 31.15 40.08 -9.66
CA ALA A 65 32.15 40.24 -8.59
C ALA A 65 32.60 38.87 -8.01
N ASN A 66 33.90 38.78 -7.78
CA ASN A 66 34.69 37.70 -7.19
C ASN A 66 34.55 37.62 -5.65
N ALA A 67 34.52 36.37 -5.12
CA ALA A 67 35.23 35.78 -3.95
C ALA A 67 35.11 36.41 -2.52
N PRO A 68 35.50 35.74 -1.39
CA PRO A 68 36.13 34.41 -1.19
C PRO A 68 35.52 33.50 -0.08
N ASP A 69 35.98 32.24 -0.08
CA ASP A 69 36.14 31.23 0.99
C ASP A 69 35.40 31.32 2.34
N SER A 70 34.67 30.25 2.67
CA SER A 70 34.56 29.73 4.05
C SER A 70 34.88 28.22 4.04
N PRO A 71 35.82 27.75 4.88
CA PRO A 71 36.13 26.33 5.02
C PRO A 71 35.13 25.66 5.97
N ASP A 72 35.01 24.34 5.86
CA ASP A 72 34.27 23.44 6.76
C ASP A 72 32.88 22.98 6.28
N ALA A 73 32.90 22.09 5.28
CA ALA A 73 32.09 20.88 5.35
C ALA A 73 32.85 19.73 4.69
N LYS A 74 33.55 18.93 5.50
CA LYS A 74 34.01 17.61 5.09
C LYS A 74 32.79 16.83 4.61
N SER A 75 32.78 16.47 3.34
CA SER A 75 31.91 15.41 2.83
C SER A 75 32.65 14.60 1.77
N PRO A 76 33.47 13.61 2.15
CA PRO A 76 33.68 12.44 1.33
C PRO A 76 32.83 11.30 1.89
N THR A 77 31.53 11.31 1.63
CA THR A 77 30.67 10.13 1.90
C THR A 77 29.98 9.60 0.64
N THR A 78 30.26 10.17 -0.53
CA THR A 78 29.84 9.56 -1.81
C THR A 78 30.79 8.45 -2.28
N THR A 79 31.86 8.16 -1.53
CA THR A 79 32.83 7.08 -1.81
C THR A 79 32.83 6.02 -0.70
N ALA A 80 31.64 5.63 -0.21
CA ALA A 80 31.50 4.48 0.70
C ALA A 80 30.30 3.58 0.37
N VAL A 81 29.63 3.81 -0.76
CA VAL A 81 28.61 2.90 -1.31
C VAL A 81 29.14 2.09 -2.51
N ALA A 82 30.39 2.32 -2.92
CA ALA A 82 30.99 1.66 -4.08
C ALA A 82 31.66 0.30 -3.78
N GLN A 83 31.74 -0.13 -2.52
CA GLN A 83 32.34 -1.43 -2.15
C GLN A 83 31.63 -2.06 -0.96
N ALA A 84 30.48 -2.67 -1.21
CA ALA A 84 29.96 -3.75 -0.39
C ALA A 84 29.21 -4.73 -1.30
N GLY A 85 29.88 -5.82 -1.67
CA GLY A 85 29.25 -6.99 -2.30
C GLY A 85 29.57 -7.22 -3.78
N ALA A 86 30.85 -7.27 -4.15
CA ALA A 86 31.26 -8.15 -5.25
C ALA A 86 31.61 -9.53 -4.66
N GLU A 87 31.31 -10.59 -5.41
CA GLU A 87 31.88 -11.96 -5.30
C GLU A 87 31.08 -13.11 -4.68
N GLN A 88 29.74 -13.13 -4.81
CA GLN A 88 29.04 -14.39 -5.08
C GLN A 88 27.93 -14.12 -6.11
N PRO A 89 27.73 -14.96 -7.14
CA PRO A 89 26.45 -15.00 -7.83
C PRO A 89 25.39 -15.10 -6.73
N ALA A 90 24.40 -14.22 -6.72
CA ALA A 90 23.33 -14.28 -5.74
C ALA A 90 22.73 -15.70 -5.77
N ASP A 91 23.07 -16.51 -4.76
CA ASP A 91 22.69 -17.90 -4.70
C ASP A 91 21.21 -17.95 -4.33
N VAL A 92 20.36 -18.06 -5.34
CA VAL A 92 18.89 -18.08 -5.20
C VAL A 92 18.47 -19.08 -4.11
N PRO A 93 18.97 -20.33 -4.08
CA PRO A 93 18.78 -21.25 -2.97
C PRO A 93 19.08 -20.68 -1.57
N ALA A 94 20.20 -19.98 -1.39
CA ALA A 94 20.57 -19.39 -0.10
C ALA A 94 19.63 -18.23 0.30
N ILE A 95 19.22 -17.40 -0.67
CA ILE A 95 18.27 -16.31 -0.43
C ILE A 95 16.89 -16.87 -0.07
N LEU A 96 16.44 -17.93 -0.76
CA LEU A 96 15.19 -18.64 -0.43
C LEU A 96 15.24 -19.25 0.97
N ALA A 97 16.34 -19.91 1.33
CA ALA A 97 16.51 -20.46 2.67
C ALA A 97 16.44 -19.38 3.75
N LEU A 98 17.03 -18.20 3.50
CA LEU A 98 16.92 -17.05 4.40
C LEU A 98 15.49 -16.50 4.46
N ALA A 99 14.80 -16.41 3.32
CA ALA A 99 13.42 -15.97 3.25
C ALA A 99 12.48 -16.87 4.08
N ARG A 100 12.60 -18.20 3.93
CA ARG A 100 11.85 -19.17 4.73
C ARG A 100 12.08 -19.01 6.23
N ARG A 101 13.34 -18.83 6.64
CA ARG A 101 13.65 -18.56 8.06
C ARG A 101 12.99 -17.29 8.57
N TYR A 102 12.94 -16.22 7.78
CA TYR A 102 12.20 -15.02 8.18
C TYR A 102 10.69 -15.25 8.29
N VAL A 103 10.11 -16.10 7.44
CA VAL A 103 8.70 -16.51 7.57
C VAL A 103 8.48 -17.28 8.88
N GLU A 104 9.34 -18.26 9.19
CA GLU A 104 9.28 -19.04 10.44
C GLU A 104 9.43 -18.16 11.69
N GLU A 105 10.27 -17.13 11.62
CA GLU A 105 10.46 -16.16 12.70
C GLU A 105 9.35 -15.09 12.78
N GLY A 106 8.36 -15.12 11.87
CA GLY A 106 7.27 -14.15 11.80
C GLY A 106 7.69 -12.76 11.29
N LYS A 107 8.89 -12.64 10.71
CA LYS A 107 9.45 -11.37 10.22
C LYS A 107 9.05 -11.15 8.76
N ALA A 108 7.76 -10.92 8.54
CA ALA A 108 7.14 -10.84 7.21
C ALA A 108 7.83 -9.84 6.27
N ASP A 109 8.14 -8.62 6.74
CA ASP A 109 8.79 -7.60 5.90
C ASP A 109 10.16 -8.06 5.39
N GLN A 110 10.96 -8.69 6.25
CA GLN A 110 12.28 -9.21 5.87
C GLN A 110 12.16 -10.40 4.90
N ALA A 111 11.15 -11.24 5.07
CA ALA A 111 10.85 -12.33 4.14
C ALA A 111 10.47 -11.77 2.75
N ILE A 112 9.61 -10.74 2.70
CA ILE A 112 9.23 -10.07 1.45
C ILE A 112 10.47 -9.53 0.74
N ASP A 113 11.37 -8.85 1.45
CA ASP A 113 12.60 -8.32 0.84
C ASP A 113 13.44 -9.42 0.18
N GLN A 114 13.56 -10.58 0.82
CA GLN A 114 14.31 -11.72 0.26
C GLN A 114 13.59 -12.36 -0.93
N TYR A 115 12.27 -12.56 -0.86
CA TYR A 115 11.52 -13.10 -1.99
C TYR A 115 11.50 -12.14 -3.18
N VAL A 116 11.43 -10.83 -2.96
CA VAL A 116 11.58 -9.83 -4.02
C VAL A 116 12.98 -9.88 -4.63
N ALA A 117 14.03 -10.10 -3.84
CA ALA A 117 15.38 -10.30 -4.36
C ALA A 117 15.46 -11.53 -5.27
N VAL A 118 14.84 -12.66 -4.88
CA VAL A 118 14.73 -13.86 -5.72
C VAL A 118 13.99 -13.54 -7.02
N LEU A 119 12.83 -12.88 -6.95
CA LEU A 119 12.02 -12.56 -8.13
C LEU A 119 12.69 -11.54 -9.07
N ARG A 120 13.65 -10.75 -8.59
CA ARG A 120 14.49 -9.89 -9.45
C ARG A 120 15.52 -10.69 -10.24
N ILE A 121 15.99 -11.81 -9.70
CA ILE A 121 16.96 -12.71 -10.34
C ILE A 121 16.22 -13.68 -11.27
N ASP A 122 15.17 -14.31 -10.76
CA ASP A 122 14.29 -15.24 -11.45
C ASP A 122 12.83 -14.86 -11.20
N GLY A 123 12.26 -14.08 -12.13
CA GLY A 123 10.85 -13.65 -12.06
C GLY A 123 9.82 -14.77 -12.24
N ARG A 124 10.26 -16.01 -12.47
CA ARG A 124 9.41 -17.19 -12.61
C ARG A 124 9.73 -18.24 -11.54
N ASN A 125 10.34 -17.83 -10.43
CA ASN A 125 10.59 -18.72 -9.31
C ASN A 125 9.28 -19.09 -8.61
N THR A 126 8.85 -20.34 -8.75
CA THR A 126 7.58 -20.85 -8.22
C THR A 126 7.45 -20.67 -6.71
N GLU A 127 8.50 -21.03 -5.95
CA GLU A 127 8.50 -20.94 -4.48
C GLU A 127 8.33 -19.49 -4.01
N ALA A 128 9.09 -18.56 -4.60
CA ALA A 128 9.02 -17.14 -4.24
C ALA A 128 7.66 -16.52 -4.59
N LEU A 129 7.06 -16.87 -5.72
CA LEU A 129 5.71 -16.40 -6.11
C LEU A 129 4.64 -16.91 -5.13
N ALA A 130 4.67 -18.20 -4.80
CA ALA A 130 3.71 -18.79 -3.87
C ALA A 130 3.83 -18.17 -2.46
N SER A 131 5.08 -18.00 -1.98
CA SER A 131 5.37 -17.43 -0.68
C SER A 131 5.00 -15.94 -0.60
N MET A 132 5.25 -15.17 -1.67
CA MET A 132 4.74 -13.80 -1.78
C MET A 132 3.22 -13.76 -1.74
N GLY A 133 2.55 -14.72 -2.37
CA GLY A 133 1.10 -14.82 -2.33
C GLY A 133 0.55 -14.97 -0.90
N TYR A 134 1.16 -15.87 -0.12
CA TYR A 134 0.84 -16.03 1.30
C TYR A 134 1.10 -14.76 2.12
N LEU A 135 2.27 -14.12 1.94
CA LEU A 135 2.64 -12.91 2.67
C LEU A 135 1.72 -11.72 2.32
N LEU A 136 1.29 -11.59 1.06
CA LEU A 136 0.34 -10.57 0.63
C LEU A 136 -1.04 -10.76 1.29
N ASN A 137 -1.49 -12.00 1.46
CA ASN A 137 -2.72 -12.29 2.20
C ASN A 137 -2.61 -11.87 3.67
N LEU A 138 -1.48 -12.17 4.33
CA LEU A 138 -1.24 -11.69 5.70
C LEU A 138 -1.19 -10.17 5.80
N ALA A 139 -0.73 -9.50 4.75
CA ALA A 139 -0.72 -8.04 4.63
C ALA A 139 -2.09 -7.42 4.26
N GLY A 140 -3.17 -8.23 4.21
CA GLY A 140 -4.51 -7.75 3.88
C GLY A 140 -4.73 -7.45 2.39
N ARG A 141 -3.94 -8.05 1.51
CA ARG A 141 -4.05 -7.96 0.04
C ARG A 141 -4.34 -9.34 -0.58
N PRO A 142 -5.47 -9.98 -0.23
CA PRO A 142 -5.74 -11.36 -0.60
C PRO A 142 -5.93 -11.56 -2.11
N GLU A 143 -6.41 -10.57 -2.86
CA GLU A 143 -6.56 -10.65 -4.32
C GLU A 143 -5.21 -10.70 -5.03
N ASP A 144 -4.26 -9.85 -4.62
CA ASP A 144 -2.89 -9.87 -5.12
C ASP A 144 -2.18 -11.16 -4.71
N GLY A 145 -2.47 -11.63 -3.49
CA GLY A 145 -1.99 -12.90 -2.99
C GLY A 145 -2.44 -14.08 -3.86
N LEU A 146 -3.74 -14.14 -4.15
CA LEU A 146 -4.32 -15.18 -5.01
C LEU A 146 -3.70 -15.15 -6.41
N TRP A 147 -3.53 -13.95 -6.99
CA TRP A 147 -2.90 -13.82 -8.30
C TRP A 147 -1.47 -14.39 -8.31
N ALA A 148 -0.67 -14.09 -7.28
CA ALA A 148 0.71 -14.59 -7.20
C ALA A 148 0.77 -16.12 -7.06
N VAL A 149 -0.13 -16.70 -6.25
CA VAL A 149 -0.21 -18.15 -6.11
C VAL A 149 -0.72 -18.84 -7.38
N ASP A 150 -1.71 -18.25 -8.06
CA ASP A 150 -2.21 -18.77 -9.34
C ASP A 150 -1.11 -18.73 -10.42
N GLU A 151 -0.26 -17.70 -10.42
CA GLU A 151 0.90 -17.65 -11.31
C GLU A 151 1.94 -18.72 -10.96
N ALA A 152 2.19 -18.98 -9.68
CA ALA A 152 3.04 -20.11 -9.25
C ALA A 152 2.48 -21.45 -9.75
N LEU A 153 1.18 -21.70 -9.60
CA LEU A 153 0.52 -22.91 -10.10
C LEU A 153 0.47 -23.01 -11.63
N ARG A 154 0.50 -21.88 -12.33
CA ARG A 154 0.64 -21.85 -13.79
C ARG A 154 2.04 -22.27 -14.24
N LEU A 155 3.06 -21.99 -13.43
CA LEU A 155 4.45 -22.39 -13.69
C LEU A 155 4.69 -23.85 -13.30
N ASP A 156 4.14 -24.27 -12.17
CA ASP A 156 4.16 -25.65 -11.69
C ASP A 156 2.82 -26.01 -11.04
N SER A 157 1.97 -26.69 -11.79
CA SER A 157 0.66 -27.18 -11.32
C SER A 157 0.77 -28.28 -10.26
N GLY A 158 1.96 -28.88 -10.10
CA GLY A 158 2.26 -29.89 -9.10
C GLY A 158 2.67 -29.31 -7.75
N TYR A 159 2.98 -28.02 -7.68
CA TYR A 159 3.55 -27.42 -6.47
C TYR A 159 2.54 -27.38 -5.31
N ALA A 160 2.74 -28.28 -4.34
CA ALA A 160 1.79 -28.55 -3.27
C ALA A 160 1.57 -27.35 -2.34
N GLU A 161 2.64 -26.67 -1.94
CA GLU A 161 2.58 -25.48 -1.08
C GLU A 161 1.76 -24.35 -1.70
N ALA A 162 1.84 -24.15 -3.02
CA ALA A 162 0.99 -23.18 -3.70
C ALA A 162 -0.50 -23.59 -3.66
N LYS A 163 -0.85 -24.88 -3.76
CA LYS A 163 -2.25 -25.33 -3.60
C LYS A 163 -2.76 -25.07 -2.18
N TYR A 164 -1.92 -25.34 -1.18
CA TYR A 164 -2.22 -25.01 0.21
C TYR A 164 -2.46 -23.50 0.39
N PHE A 165 -1.52 -22.65 -0.04
CA PHE A 165 -1.67 -21.20 0.07
C PHE A 165 -2.89 -20.69 -0.69
N ARG A 166 -3.17 -21.20 -1.90
CA ARG A 166 -4.37 -20.84 -2.66
C ARG A 166 -5.64 -21.12 -1.85
N GLY A 167 -5.72 -22.30 -1.25
CA GLY A 167 -6.83 -22.70 -0.38
C GLY A 167 -7.00 -21.79 0.83
N ALA A 168 -5.90 -21.51 1.52
CA ALA A 168 -5.88 -20.62 2.69
C ALA A 168 -6.32 -19.18 2.32
N ILE A 169 -5.83 -18.63 1.22
CA ILE A 169 -6.18 -17.28 0.75
C ILE A 169 -7.66 -17.20 0.38
N LEU A 170 -8.18 -18.20 -0.34
CA LEU A 170 -9.59 -18.23 -0.73
C LEU A 170 -10.51 -18.30 0.49
N ILE A 171 -10.19 -19.11 1.50
CA ILE A 171 -11.02 -19.27 2.70
C ILE A 171 -10.90 -18.05 3.62
N THR A 172 -9.68 -17.63 3.93
CA THR A 172 -9.43 -16.64 4.99
C THR A 172 -9.42 -15.20 4.49
N GLY A 173 -8.98 -14.98 3.26
CA GLY A 173 -8.82 -13.64 2.68
C GLY A 173 -9.99 -13.20 1.81
N LEU A 174 -10.63 -14.14 1.10
CA LEU A 174 -11.65 -13.82 0.09
C LEU A 174 -13.05 -14.37 0.39
N ASP A 175 -13.24 -15.10 1.49
CA ASP A 175 -14.52 -15.73 1.86
C ASP A 175 -15.10 -16.65 0.76
N ARG A 176 -14.22 -17.26 -0.04
CA ARG A 176 -14.53 -18.19 -1.13
C ARG A 176 -14.31 -19.63 -0.69
N GLY A 177 -14.99 -20.00 0.41
CA GLY A 177 -14.86 -21.28 1.09
C GLY A 177 -14.87 -22.53 0.18
N PRO A 178 -15.88 -22.69 -0.70
CA PRO A 178 -15.96 -23.87 -1.58
C PRO A 178 -14.77 -24.02 -2.54
N GLU A 179 -14.28 -22.91 -3.09
CA GLU A 179 -13.14 -22.91 -4.01
C GLU A 179 -11.83 -23.17 -3.28
N GLY A 180 -11.67 -22.58 -2.09
CA GLY A 180 -10.50 -22.83 -1.27
C GLY A 180 -10.44 -24.28 -0.77
N ALA A 181 -11.59 -24.85 -0.42
CA ALA A 181 -11.70 -26.25 -0.04
C ALA A 181 -11.31 -27.21 -1.18
N ALA A 182 -11.64 -26.88 -2.42
CA ALA A 182 -11.19 -27.65 -3.58
C ALA A 182 -9.65 -27.67 -3.66
N SER A 183 -9.00 -26.51 -3.53
CA SER A 183 -7.53 -26.44 -3.53
C SER A 183 -6.86 -27.16 -2.35
N LEU A 184 -7.44 -27.10 -1.15
CA LEU A 184 -6.92 -27.84 0.00
C LEU A 184 -7.05 -29.36 -0.17
N ARG A 185 -8.14 -29.83 -0.80
CA ARG A 185 -8.28 -31.26 -1.13
C ARG A 185 -7.26 -31.71 -2.17
N GLU A 186 -6.96 -30.88 -3.16
CA GLU A 186 -5.88 -31.17 -4.12
C GLU A 186 -4.50 -31.21 -3.45
N TYR A 187 -4.23 -30.31 -2.50
CA TYR A 187 -3.03 -30.35 -1.67
C TYR A 187 -2.94 -31.67 -0.88
N LEU A 188 -3.99 -32.01 -0.12
CA LEU A 188 -4.03 -33.23 0.71
C LEU A 188 -3.97 -34.52 -0.13
N ALA A 189 -4.48 -34.51 -1.36
CA ALA A 189 -4.38 -35.65 -2.27
C ALA A 189 -2.96 -35.83 -2.83
N GLY A 190 -2.24 -34.74 -3.07
CA GLY A 190 -0.85 -34.75 -3.54
C GLY A 190 0.16 -35.05 -2.43
N GLU A 191 -0.08 -34.50 -1.24
CA GLU A 191 0.77 -34.66 -0.06
C GLU A 191 -0.06 -35.06 1.19
N PRO A 192 -0.44 -36.34 1.31
CA PRO A 192 -1.24 -36.82 2.44
C PRO A 192 -0.57 -36.61 3.81
N ASP A 193 0.76 -36.56 3.84
CA ASP A 193 1.59 -36.36 5.03
C ASP A 193 2.41 -35.06 4.96
N GLY A 194 1.99 -34.09 4.13
CA GLY A 194 2.68 -32.81 3.96
C GLY A 194 2.63 -31.92 5.21
N ASN A 195 3.57 -30.98 5.32
CA ASN A 195 3.76 -30.14 6.52
C ASN A 195 2.51 -29.34 6.94
N HIS A 196 1.66 -28.96 5.98
CA HIS A 196 0.44 -28.20 6.23
C HIS A 196 -0.82 -29.06 6.37
N ARG A 197 -0.71 -30.39 6.52
CA ARG A 197 -1.87 -31.29 6.57
C ARG A 197 -2.88 -30.89 7.65
N GLU A 198 -2.42 -30.71 8.88
CA GLU A 198 -3.31 -30.40 10.00
C GLU A 198 -3.99 -29.03 9.82
N ASP A 199 -3.26 -28.04 9.32
CA ASP A 199 -3.79 -26.70 9.09
C ASP A 199 -4.78 -26.69 7.92
N ALA A 200 -4.53 -27.46 6.86
CA ALA A 200 -5.46 -27.65 5.77
C ALA A 200 -6.79 -28.27 6.25
N LEU A 201 -6.74 -29.27 7.14
CA LEU A 201 -7.95 -29.86 7.72
C LEU A 201 -8.73 -28.84 8.57
N LYS A 202 -8.05 -28.05 9.41
CA LYS A 202 -8.70 -26.98 10.19
C LYS A 202 -9.37 -25.93 9.29
N LEU A 203 -8.72 -25.57 8.18
CA LEU A 203 -9.28 -24.63 7.21
C LEU A 203 -10.51 -25.21 6.48
N LEU A 204 -10.51 -26.51 6.17
CA LEU A 204 -11.68 -27.19 5.61
C LEU A 204 -12.86 -27.16 6.58
N ASP A 205 -12.63 -27.45 7.86
CA ASP A 205 -13.65 -27.38 8.89
C ASP A 205 -14.18 -25.95 9.05
N LEU A 206 -13.29 -24.95 9.05
CA LEU A 206 -13.66 -23.52 9.09
C LEU A 206 -14.57 -23.12 7.92
N ALA A 207 -14.32 -23.65 6.73
CA ALA A 207 -15.14 -23.39 5.55
C ALA A 207 -16.49 -24.16 5.56
N GLY A 208 -16.76 -24.98 6.59
CA GLY A 208 -17.91 -25.91 6.60
C GLY A 208 -17.78 -27.01 5.55
N GLN A 209 -16.54 -27.35 5.17
CA GLN A 209 -16.17 -28.28 4.10
C GLN A 209 -15.30 -29.44 4.63
N GLY A 210 -15.41 -29.73 5.93
CA GLY A 210 -14.75 -30.84 6.60
C GLY A 210 -14.99 -32.20 5.93
N PRO A 211 -14.21 -33.23 6.32
CA PRO A 211 -14.24 -34.56 5.70
C PRO A 211 -15.60 -35.27 5.81
#